data_AF-A0A7J2X9U4-F1
#
_entry.id   AF-A0A7J2X9U4-F1
#
_cell.length_a   1.000
_cell.length_b   1.000
_cell.length_c   1.000
_cell.angle_alpha   90.00
_cell.angle_beta   90.00
_cell.angle_gamma   90.00
#
_symmetry.space_group_name_H-M   'P 1'
#
loop_
_entity.id
_entity.type
_entity.pdbx_description
1 polymer ?
#
loop_
_entity_poly.entity_id
_entity_poly.type
_entity_poly.pdbx_seq_one_letter_code
_entity_poly.pdbx_strand_id
1 'polypeptide(L)'
;AAQIDMYGNINTTVIGEWDKPKVRLPGSGGANDVGSLSRRTIILMRQDKKRFVKKLDFLTTPGYLSGPGAREKAGLPEDTGPYRVITQLGVYGFDDETKRMKLISIHPGVTIEDIKNNSQFEIIIPDEITYTEPPTEEELKILREIDPARIVLGK
;
A
#
# COMPACT_ATOMS: atom_id res chain seq x y z
N ALA A 1 4.86 -2.75 5.48
CA ALA A 1 4.25 -4.06 5.19
C ALA A 1 5.25 -5.02 4.57
N ALA A 2 5.11 -6.33 4.80
CA ALA A 2 5.94 -7.35 4.15
C ALA A 2 5.31 -7.85 2.83
N GLN A 3 3.99 -7.98 2.77
CA GLN A 3 3.25 -8.23 1.54
C GLN A 3 1.98 -7.35 1.48
N ILE A 4 1.54 -7.06 0.25
CA ILE A 4 0.27 -6.45 -0.11
C ILE A 4 -0.29 -7.15 -1.35
N ASP A 5 -1.60 -7.29 -1.44
CA ASP A 5 -2.29 -7.81 -2.63
C ASP A 5 -3.07 -6.72 -3.39
N MET A 6 -3.74 -7.13 -4.47
CA MET A 6 -4.48 -6.21 -5.35
C MET A 6 -5.66 -5.51 -4.68
N TYR A 7 -6.15 -6.01 -3.54
CA TYR A 7 -7.25 -5.40 -2.78
C TYR A 7 -6.74 -4.60 -1.58
N GLY A 8 -5.42 -4.45 -1.44
CA GLY A 8 -4.80 -3.72 -0.35
C GLY A 8 -4.80 -4.50 0.97
N ASN A 9 -5.02 -5.81 0.96
CA ASN A 9 -4.82 -6.63 2.15
C ASN A 9 -3.32 -6.68 2.46
N ILE A 10 -2.96 -6.69 3.74
CA ILE A 10 -1.56 -6.60 4.17
C ILE A 10 -1.16 -7.80 5.00
N ASN A 11 0.08 -8.24 4.79
CA ASN A 11 0.78 -9.16 5.68
C ASN A 11 1.93 -8.46 6.41
N THR A 12 1.91 -8.56 7.74
CA THR A 12 3.03 -8.21 8.62
C THR A 12 3.28 -9.29 9.68
N THR A 13 2.76 -10.51 9.51
CA THR A 13 2.83 -11.56 10.53
C THR A 13 3.77 -12.71 10.18
N VAL A 14 3.62 -13.36 9.03
CA VAL A 14 4.47 -14.51 8.63
C VAL A 14 4.69 -14.55 7.12
N ILE A 15 5.85 -15.05 6.69
CA ILE A 15 6.09 -15.47 5.29
C ILE A 15 6.20 -16.99 5.28
N GLY A 16 5.47 -17.64 4.37
CA GLY A 16 5.24 -19.09 4.35
C GLY A 16 4.14 -19.57 5.31
N GLU A 17 4.15 -20.87 5.62
CA GLU A 17 3.13 -21.54 6.44
C GLU A 17 3.04 -20.98 7.86
N TRP A 18 1.83 -20.84 8.38
CA TRP A 18 1.60 -20.26 9.71
C TRP A 18 2.27 -21.04 10.85
N ASP A 19 2.09 -22.37 10.86
CA ASP A 19 2.60 -23.24 11.94
C ASP A 19 4.12 -23.44 11.88
N LYS A 20 4.72 -23.22 10.70
CA LYS A 20 6.16 -23.36 10.46
C LYS A 20 6.64 -22.27 9.49
N PRO A 21 6.68 -21.00 9.94
CA PRO A 21 6.94 -19.88 9.04
C PRO A 21 8.39 -19.91 8.58
N LYS A 22 8.60 -19.60 7.30
CA LYS A 22 9.95 -19.36 6.76
C LYS A 22 10.56 -18.10 7.38
N VAL A 23 9.74 -17.07 7.59
CA VAL A 23 10.12 -15.84 8.29
C VAL A 23 8.98 -15.42 9.21
N ARG A 24 9.27 -15.20 10.50
CA ARG A 24 8.35 -14.56 11.44
C ARG A 24 8.58 -13.05 11.43
N LEU A 25 7.49 -12.30 11.30
CA LEU A 25 7.50 -10.84 11.29
C LEU A 25 6.95 -10.30 12.63
N PRO A 26 7.06 -8.99 12.90
CA PRO A 26 6.62 -8.40 14.18
C PRO A 26 5.15 -8.66 14.54
N GLY A 27 4.29 -8.95 13.57
CA GLY A 27 2.87 -9.23 13.79
C GLY A 27 1.96 -8.05 13.48
N SER A 28 0.72 -8.09 13.98
CA SER A 28 -0.29 -7.06 13.74
C SER A 28 0.09 -5.72 14.38
N GLY A 29 0.55 -5.73 15.63
CA GLY A 29 0.42 -4.53 16.47
C GLY A 29 -1.03 -4.07 16.46
N GLY A 30 -1.27 -2.77 16.28
CA GLY A 30 -2.62 -2.20 16.06
C GLY A 30 -3.03 -2.05 14.59
N ALA A 31 -2.25 -2.59 13.64
CA ALA A 31 -2.53 -2.39 12.22
C ALA A 31 -3.84 -3.06 11.78
N ASN A 32 -4.23 -4.18 12.40
CA ASN A 32 -5.53 -4.81 12.14
C ASN A 32 -6.68 -3.84 12.47
N ASP A 33 -6.70 -3.27 13.68
CA ASP A 33 -7.74 -2.33 14.12
C ASP A 33 -7.81 -1.10 13.19
N VAL A 34 -6.64 -0.55 12.84
CA VAL A 34 -6.55 0.59 11.90
C VAL A 34 -7.16 0.23 10.54
N GLY A 35 -6.81 -0.90 9.95
CA GLY A 35 -7.36 -1.33 8.65
C GLY A 35 -8.83 -1.75 8.70
N SER A 36 -9.31 -2.20 9.86
CA SER A 36 -10.70 -2.60 10.09
C SER A 36 -11.61 -1.39 10.29
N LEU A 37 -11.18 -0.38 11.05
CA LEU A 37 -12.07 0.65 11.60
C LEU A 37 -11.84 2.06 11.04
N SER A 38 -10.69 2.32 10.42
CA SER A 38 -10.41 3.65 9.87
C SER A 38 -11.18 3.89 8.57
N ARG A 39 -11.80 5.08 8.46
CA ARG A 39 -12.46 5.50 7.22
C ARG A 39 -11.52 5.59 6.03
N ARG A 40 -10.27 6.00 6.26
CA ARG A 40 -9.26 6.16 5.23
C ARG A 40 -7.88 5.74 5.75
N THR A 41 -7.44 4.55 5.35
CA THR A 41 -6.10 4.06 5.68
C THR A 41 -5.12 4.35 4.55
N ILE A 42 -3.98 4.98 4.86
CA ILE A 42 -2.88 5.16 3.91
C ILE A 42 -1.78 4.15 4.23
N ILE A 43 -1.35 3.41 3.21
CA ILE A 43 -0.36 2.35 3.34
C ILE A 43 0.96 2.84 2.74
N LEU A 44 2.01 2.89 3.55
CA LEU A 44 3.37 3.23 3.11
C LEU A 44 4.21 1.96 3.01
N MET A 45 4.72 1.65 1.82
CA MET A 45 5.61 0.50 1.65
C MET A 45 6.43 0.57 0.37
N ARG A 46 7.52 -0.19 0.31
CA ARG A 46 8.24 -0.39 -0.95
C ARG A 46 7.48 -1.33 -1.88
N GLN A 47 7.54 -1.05 -3.17
CA GLN A 47 7.03 -1.91 -4.23
C GLN A 47 8.13 -2.73 -4.87
N ASP A 48 7.94 -4.04 -4.90
CA ASP A 48 8.72 -5.03 -5.63
C ASP A 48 7.93 -6.35 -5.67
N LYS A 49 8.37 -7.31 -6.50
CA LYS A 49 7.68 -8.60 -6.67
C LYS A 49 7.58 -9.46 -5.40
N LYS A 50 8.38 -9.22 -4.36
CA LYS A 50 8.25 -9.98 -3.09
C LYS A 50 7.18 -9.37 -2.19
N ARG A 51 6.91 -8.08 -2.35
CA ARG A 51 5.95 -7.31 -1.55
C ARG A 51 4.58 -7.22 -2.21
N PHE A 52 4.51 -6.94 -3.51
CA PHE A 52 3.26 -6.84 -4.26
C PHE A 52 2.94 -8.21 -4.87
N VAL A 53 2.17 -9.01 -4.14
CA VAL A 53 1.97 -10.44 -4.40
C VAL A 53 0.54 -10.73 -4.81
N LYS A 54 0.33 -11.76 -5.64
CA LYS A 54 -1.03 -12.16 -6.05
C LYS A 54 -1.87 -12.67 -4.88
N LYS A 55 -1.22 -13.32 -3.91
CA LYS A 55 -1.83 -13.91 -2.72
C LYS A 55 -0.89 -13.71 -1.55
N LEU A 56 -1.42 -13.24 -0.43
CA LEU A 56 -0.68 -13.14 0.82
C LEU A 56 -0.45 -14.53 1.42
N ASP A 57 0.68 -14.70 2.11
CA ASP A 57 0.89 -15.89 2.94
C ASP A 57 0.00 -15.85 4.19
N PHE A 58 -0.29 -14.65 4.69
CA PHE A 58 -1.18 -14.43 5.83
C PHE A 58 -1.86 -13.06 5.74
N LEU A 59 -3.16 -13.00 6.04
CA LEU A 59 -3.91 -11.75 6.10
C LEU A 59 -3.84 -11.18 7.52
N THR A 60 -2.99 -10.18 7.72
CA THR A 60 -2.87 -9.50 9.02
C THR A 60 -3.86 -8.35 9.15
N THR A 61 -3.93 -7.51 8.11
CA THR A 61 -4.75 -6.29 8.11
C THR A 61 -5.67 -6.31 6.88
N PRO A 62 -6.99 -6.17 7.08
CA PRO A 62 -7.95 -6.23 5.98
C PRO A 62 -7.86 -4.97 5.09
N GLY A 63 -7.67 -5.18 3.79
CA GLY A 63 -7.97 -4.22 2.75
C GLY A 63 -9.42 -4.37 2.31
N TYR A 64 -9.69 -4.40 1.01
CA TYR A 64 -11.00 -4.77 0.47
C TYR A 64 -11.29 -6.27 0.46
N LEU A 65 -10.48 -7.09 1.14
CA LEU A 65 -10.62 -8.55 1.22
C LEU A 65 -10.65 -9.17 -0.18
N SER A 66 -11.81 -9.61 -0.65
CA SER A 66 -12.01 -10.20 -1.98
C SER A 66 -12.66 -9.26 -3.00
N GLY A 67 -12.86 -7.99 -2.66
CA GLY A 67 -13.43 -6.98 -3.55
C GLY A 67 -14.72 -6.33 -3.01
N PRO A 68 -15.60 -5.83 -3.89
CA PRO A 68 -16.79 -5.08 -3.51
C PRO A 68 -17.72 -5.87 -2.56
N GLY A 69 -18.16 -5.23 -1.48
CA GLY A 69 -19.07 -5.83 -0.51
C GLY A 69 -18.43 -6.87 0.43
N ALA A 70 -17.15 -7.21 0.24
CA ALA A 70 -16.50 -8.26 1.02
C ALA A 70 -16.23 -7.83 2.47
N ARG A 71 -15.93 -6.54 2.69
CA ARG A 71 -15.69 -5.97 4.02
C ARG A 71 -16.96 -6.06 4.88
N GLU A 72 -18.08 -5.63 4.32
CA GLU A 72 -19.40 -5.61 4.94
C GLU A 72 -19.87 -7.04 5.25
N LYS A 73 -19.68 -7.97 4.32
CA LYS A 73 -19.95 -9.41 4.54
C LYS A 73 -19.11 -10.00 5.67
N ALA A 74 -17.90 -9.49 5.90
CA ALA A 74 -17.02 -9.88 6.99
C ALA A 74 -17.36 -9.16 8.32
N GLY A 75 -18.38 -8.32 8.35
CA GLY A 75 -18.81 -7.56 9.53
C GLY A 75 -17.98 -6.30 9.81
N LEU A 76 -17.17 -5.85 8.85
CA LEU A 76 -16.45 -4.58 8.97
C LEU A 76 -17.41 -3.40 8.69
N PRO A 77 -17.23 -2.25 9.37
CA PRO A 77 -18.09 -1.09 9.16
C PRO A 77 -18.06 -0.58 7.73
N GLU A 78 -19.21 -0.09 7.25
CA GLU A 78 -19.32 0.66 6.00
C GLU A 78 -18.41 1.91 6.02
N ASP A 79 -18.08 2.44 4.84
CA ASP A 79 -17.23 3.62 4.65
C ASP A 79 -15.84 3.51 5.33
N THR A 80 -15.31 2.29 5.46
CA THR A 80 -13.96 2.01 5.94
C THR A 80 -13.12 1.31 4.88
N GLY A 81 -11.80 1.44 4.99
CA GLY A 81 -10.87 0.67 4.15
C GLY A 81 -9.64 1.44 3.67
N PRO A 82 -8.87 0.82 2.77
CA PRO A 82 -7.66 1.41 2.27
C PRO A 82 -8.00 2.55 1.30
N TYR A 83 -7.45 3.73 1.57
CA TYR A 83 -7.63 4.93 0.76
C TYR A 83 -6.51 5.08 -0.27
N ARG A 84 -5.25 4.91 0.16
CA ARG A 84 -4.07 5.04 -0.71
C ARG A 84 -2.99 4.04 -0.36
N VAL A 85 -2.20 3.69 -1.37
CA VAL A 85 -0.87 3.08 -1.19
C VAL A 85 0.14 4.04 -1.77
N ILE A 86 1.19 4.37 -1.02
CA ILE A 86 2.29 5.22 -1.47
C ILE A 86 3.57 4.41 -1.39
N THR A 87 4.31 4.42 -2.49
CA THR A 87 5.54 3.64 -2.67
C THR A 87 6.67 4.55 -3.13
N GLN A 88 7.85 3.98 -3.35
CA GLN A 88 8.93 4.72 -4.00
C GLN A 88 8.70 4.97 -5.50
N LEU A 89 7.67 4.37 -6.09
CA LEU A 89 7.40 4.44 -7.54
C LEU A 89 6.21 5.36 -7.89
N GLY A 90 5.26 5.49 -6.98
CA GLY A 90 4.03 6.22 -7.24
C GLY A 90 2.98 6.08 -6.14
N VAL A 91 1.85 6.73 -6.42
CA VAL A 91 0.66 6.77 -5.57
C VAL A 91 -0.45 5.95 -6.23
N TYR A 92 -1.09 5.11 -5.43
CA TYR A 92 -2.18 4.25 -5.85
C TYR A 92 -3.44 4.55 -5.04
N GLY A 93 -4.58 4.41 -5.69
CA GLY A 93 -5.88 4.27 -5.05
C GLY A 93 -6.46 2.89 -5.33
N PHE A 94 -7.78 2.81 -5.23
CA PHE A 94 -8.55 1.61 -5.53
C PHE A 94 -9.67 2.01 -6.46
N ASP A 95 -9.91 1.19 -7.47
CA ASP A 95 -10.99 1.36 -8.43
C ASP A 95 -12.35 1.26 -7.73
N ASP A 96 -13.28 2.15 -8.07
CA ASP A 96 -14.53 2.26 -7.31
C ASP A 96 -15.46 1.06 -7.50
N GLU A 97 -15.43 0.45 -8.69
CA GLU A 97 -16.29 -0.69 -9.04
C GLU A 97 -15.69 -2.02 -8.59
N THR A 98 -14.40 -2.23 -8.82
CA THR A 98 -13.73 -3.51 -8.59
C THR A 98 -12.98 -3.58 -7.27
N LYS A 99 -12.71 -2.43 -6.63
CA LYS A 99 -11.83 -2.27 -5.46
C LYS A 99 -10.40 -2.77 -5.67
N ARG A 100 -9.99 -3.03 -6.92
CA ARG A 100 -8.62 -3.38 -7.27
C ARG A 100 -7.73 -2.14 -7.27
N MET A 101 -6.47 -2.34 -6.92
CA MET A 101 -5.47 -1.29 -6.89
C MET A 101 -5.32 -0.62 -8.27
N LYS A 102 -5.39 0.71 -8.27
CA LYS A 102 -5.34 1.56 -9.45
C LYS A 102 -4.28 2.64 -9.27
N LEU A 103 -3.45 2.84 -10.28
CA LEU A 103 -2.43 3.89 -10.30
C LEU A 103 -3.10 5.26 -10.39
N ILE A 104 -2.65 6.21 -9.56
CA ILE A 104 -3.09 7.60 -9.58
C ILE A 104 -2.02 8.48 -10.25
N SER A 105 -0.78 8.36 -9.78
CA SER A 105 0.36 9.11 -10.30
C SER A 105 1.65 8.34 -10.13
N ILE A 106 2.60 8.53 -11.03
CA ILE A 106 3.97 8.04 -10.88
C ILE A 106 4.88 9.14 -10.37
N HIS A 107 5.94 8.79 -9.64
CA HIS A 107 6.92 9.78 -9.22
C HIS A 107 7.81 10.20 -10.40
N PRO A 108 8.40 11.42 -10.38
CA PRO A 108 9.32 11.86 -11.42
C PRO A 108 10.45 10.84 -11.67
N GLY A 109 10.73 10.55 -12.95
CA GLY A 109 11.77 9.60 -13.36
C GLY A 109 11.36 8.12 -13.32
N VAL A 110 10.15 7.79 -12.87
CA VAL A 110 9.60 6.43 -12.91
C VAL A 110 8.83 6.22 -14.20
N THR A 111 8.84 4.99 -14.73
CA THR A 111 8.05 4.58 -15.90
C THR A 111 6.94 3.61 -15.53
N ILE A 112 5.93 3.46 -16.40
CA ILE A 112 4.90 2.41 -16.23
C ILE A 112 5.51 1.00 -16.23
N GLU A 113 6.59 0.81 -16.98
CA GLU A 113 7.28 -0.47 -17.01
C GLU A 113 7.92 -0.80 -15.67
N ASP A 114 8.43 0.20 -14.93
CA ASP A 114 8.89 0.02 -13.54
C ASP A 114 7.75 -0.43 -12.63
N ILE A 115 6.55 0.17 -12.76
CA ILE A 115 5.36 -0.22 -11.99
C ILE A 115 5.02 -1.69 -12.24
N LYS A 116 4.92 -2.08 -13.51
CA LYS A 116 4.56 -3.44 -13.95
C LYS A 116 5.60 -4.46 -13.51
N ASN A 117 6.89 -4.17 -13.73
CA ASN A 117 7.97 -5.06 -13.37
C ASN A 117 8.16 -5.25 -11.87
N ASN A 118 7.63 -4.36 -11.04
CA ASN A 118 7.73 -4.46 -9.58
C ASN A 118 6.44 -4.97 -8.92
N SER A 119 5.52 -5.59 -9.67
CA SER A 119 4.30 -6.21 -9.15
C SER A 119 4.11 -7.63 -9.68
N GLN A 120 3.53 -8.53 -8.87
CA GLN A 120 3.08 -9.85 -9.35
C GLN A 120 1.66 -9.84 -9.91
N PHE A 121 0.88 -8.78 -9.65
CA PHE A 121 -0.47 -8.62 -10.17
C PHE A 121 -0.56 -7.39 -11.07
N GLU A 122 -1.54 -7.42 -11.96
CA GLU A 122 -1.83 -6.27 -12.81
C GLU A 122 -2.46 -5.13 -11.98
N ILE A 123 -1.78 -3.99 -12.01
CA ILE A 123 -2.26 -2.72 -11.48
C ILE A 123 -3.06 -2.03 -12.58
N ILE A 124 -4.24 -1.51 -12.26
CA ILE A 124 -5.06 -0.76 -13.21
C ILE A 124 -4.32 0.55 -13.54
N ILE A 125 -4.00 0.76 -14.81
CA ILE A 125 -3.35 1.98 -15.30
C ILE A 125 -4.42 2.87 -15.92
N PRO A 126 -4.55 4.15 -15.53
CA PRO A 126 -5.47 5.08 -16.17
C PRO A 126 -5.03 5.44 -17.59
N ASP A 127 -5.96 5.90 -18.41
CA ASP A 127 -5.68 6.33 -19.79
C ASP A 127 -4.70 7.51 -19.82
N GLU A 128 -4.83 8.43 -18.87
CA GLU A 128 -3.93 9.55 -18.67
C GLU A 128 -3.08 9.35 -17.40
N ILE A 129 -1.77 9.38 -17.56
CA ILE A 129 -0.82 9.19 -16.48
C ILE A 129 -0.33 10.56 -16.02
N THR A 130 -0.46 10.82 -14.73
CA THR A 130 0.06 12.05 -14.11
C THR A 130 1.34 11.77 -13.33
N TYR A 131 2.15 12.81 -13.19
CA TYR A 131 3.31 12.78 -12.31
C TYR A 131 2.95 13.36 -10.94
N THR A 132 3.50 12.79 -9.88
CA THR A 132 3.42 13.38 -8.55
C THR A 132 4.16 14.72 -8.56
N GLU A 133 3.48 15.78 -8.10
CA GLU A 133 4.08 17.10 -7.99
C GLU A 133 5.27 17.06 -7.01
N PRO A 134 6.43 17.60 -7.40
CA PRO A 134 7.56 17.70 -6.48
C PRO A 134 7.23 18.70 -5.35
N PRO A 135 7.78 18.50 -4.15
CA PRO A 135 7.62 19.47 -3.07
C PRO A 135 8.13 20.85 -3.47
N THR A 136 7.44 21.88 -3.02
CA THR A 136 7.85 23.28 -3.19
C THR A 136 9.10 23.59 -2.37
N GLU A 137 9.81 24.67 -2.70
CA GLU A 137 10.99 25.11 -1.93
C GLU A 137 10.66 25.40 -0.45
N GLU A 138 9.46 25.93 -0.17
CA GLU A 138 9.02 26.20 1.20
C GLU A 138 8.75 24.89 1.96
N GLU A 139 8.11 23.91 1.33
CA GLU A 139 7.92 22.59 1.94
C GLU A 139 9.26 21.89 2.18
N LEU A 140 10.20 21.97 1.23
CA LEU A 140 11.55 21.43 1.40
C LEU A 140 12.30 22.09 2.56
N LYS A 141 12.16 23.41 2.72
CA LYS A 141 12.73 24.14 3.84
C LYS A 141 12.13 23.66 5.16
N ILE A 142 10.81 23.62 5.28
CA ILE A 142 10.11 23.14 6.49
C ILE A 142 10.50 21.70 6.82
N LEU A 143 10.55 20.81 5.83
CA LEU A 143 10.94 19.41 6.05
C LEU A 143 12.36 19.30 6.64
N ARG A 144 13.31 20.10 6.14
CA ARG A 144 14.69 20.14 6.67
C ARG A 144 14.76 20.73 8.08
N GLU A 145 13.85 21.63 8.43
CA GLU A 145 13.73 22.20 9.78
C GLU A 145 13.10 21.21 10.77
N ILE A 146 12.14 20.39 10.34
CA ILE A 146 11.50 19.35 11.17
C ILE A 146 12.43 18.16 11.40
N ASP A 147 13.26 17.80 10.42
CA ASP A 147 14.23 16.72 10.51
C ASP A 147 15.69 17.21 10.38
N PRO A 148 16.18 18.05 11.31
CA PRO A 148 17.51 18.65 11.23
C PRO A 148 18.62 17.59 11.37
N ALA A 149 18.33 16.46 12.02
CA ALA A 149 19.22 15.33 12.16
C ALA A 149 19.22 14.39 10.94
N ARG A 150 18.35 14.63 9.95
CA ARG A 150 18.19 13.82 8.73
C ARG A 150 17.92 12.34 8.98
N ILE A 151 17.13 12.04 10.01
CA ILE A 151 16.77 10.66 10.36
C ILE A 151 15.83 10.06 9.31
N VAL A 152 14.91 10.86 8.78
CA VAL A 152 13.89 10.45 7.80
C VAL A 152 14.28 10.87 6.38
N LEU A 153 14.72 12.13 6.20
CA LEU A 153 15.12 12.64 4.89
C LEU A 153 16.39 11.94 4.34
N GLY A 154 17.18 11.33 5.23
CA GLY A 154 18.42 10.64 4.85
C GLY A 154 19.53 11.61 4.42
N LYS A 155 20.66 11.05 3.97
CA LYS A 155 21.78 11.84 3.45
C LYS A 155 21.50 12.36 2.05
#